data_AF-M7XEI6-F1
#
_entry.id   AF-M7XEI6-F1
#
_cell.length_a   1.000
_cell.length_b   1.000
_cell.length_c   1.000
_cell.angle_alpha   90.00
_cell.angle_beta   90.00
_cell.angle_gamma   90.00
#
_symmetry.space_group_name_H-M   'P 1'
#
loop_
_entity.id
_entity.type
_entity.pdbx_description
1 polymer ?
#
loop_
_entity_poly.entity_id
_entity_poly.type
_entity_poly.pdbx_seq_one_letter_code
_entity_poly.pdbx_strand_id
1 'polypeptide(L)' 'MDFKKIIRFKIGSETWEMPLGVLLLLGGITLALMVLGGILGFEFGKSVR' A
#
# COMPACT_ATOMS: atom_id res chain seq x y z
N MET A 1 7.57 -17.58 5.11
CA MET A 1 6.56 -16.58 5.51
C MET A 1 5.19 -17.21 5.27
N ASP A 2 4.33 -17.28 6.28
CA ASP A 2 2.99 -17.84 6.08
C ASP A 2 2.01 -16.74 5.64
N PHE A 3 1.76 -16.67 4.33
CA PHE A 3 0.87 -15.66 3.73
C PHE A 3 -0.62 -15.87 4.08
N LYS A 4 -0.98 -17.06 4.58
CA LYS A 4 -2.36 -17.38 5.00
C LYS A 4 -2.58 -17.05 6.47
N LYS A 5 -1.54 -16.70 7.23
CA LYS A 5 -1.65 -16.28 8.62
C LYS A 5 -2.63 -15.10 8.72
N ILE A 6 -3.72 -15.29 9.45
CA ILE A 6 -4.70 -14.23 9.70
C ILE A 6 -4.10 -13.25 10.70
N ILE A 7 -3.99 -11.98 10.29
CA ILE A 7 -3.61 -10.86 11.15
C ILE A 7 -4.89 -10.17 11.58
N ARG A 8 -5.01 -9.90 12.88
CA ARG A 8 -6.11 -9.14 13.46
C ARG A 8 -5.56 -7.86 14.04
N PHE A 9 -6.18 -6.74 13.71
CA PHE A 9 -5.79 -5.44 14.23
C PHE A 9 -7.02 -4.55 14.37
N LYS A 10 -6.93 -3.55 15.23
CA LYS A 10 -8.04 -2.64 15.51
C LYS A 10 -7.75 -1.27 14.91
N ILE A 11 -8.68 -0.76 14.11
CA ILE A 11 -8.66 0.62 13.63
C ILE A 11 -9.92 1.30 14.14
N GLY A 12 -9.76 2.26 15.05
CA GLY A 12 -10.89 2.92 15.71
C GLY A 12 -11.69 1.95 16.57
N SER A 13 -13.00 1.84 16.32
CA SER A 13 -13.90 0.86 16.97
C SER A 13 -13.86 -0.51 16.31
N GLU A 14 -13.42 -0.60 15.05
CA GLU A 14 -13.58 -1.81 14.24
C GLU A 14 -12.40 -2.75 14.36
N THR A 15 -12.71 -4.04 14.52
CA THR A 15 -11.72 -5.12 14.47
C THR A 15 -11.63 -5.65 13.05
N TRP A 16 -10.46 -5.50 12.45
CA TRP A 16 -10.18 -5.95 11.10
C TRP A 16 -9.41 -7.27 11.16
N GLU A 17 -9.84 -8.23 10.35
CA GLU A 17 -9.19 -9.52 10.19
C GLU A 17 -8.89 -9.74 8.71
N MET A 18 -7.63 -10.00 8.36
CA MET A 18 -7.25 -10.30 6.98
C MET A 18 -6.00 -11.18 6.91
N PRO A 19 -5.81 -11.96 5.82
CA PRO A 19 -4.59 -12.73 5.61
C PRO A 19 -3.37 -11.82 5.47
N LEU A 20 -2.23 -12.23 6.02
CA LEU A 20 -0.96 -11.51 5.93
C LEU A 20 -0.56 -11.20 4.48
N GLY A 21 -0.84 -12.12 3.56
CA GLY A 21 -0.60 -11.90 2.13
C GLY A 21 -1.39 -10.72 1.56
N VAL A 22 -2.63 -10.51 2.00
CA VAL A 22 -3.46 -9.38 1.55
C VAL A 22 -2.91 -8.06 2.08
N LEU A 23 -2.52 -8.04 3.35
CA LEU A 23 -1.94 -6.85 3.96
C LEU A 23 -0.62 -6.44 3.27
N LEU A 24 0.24 -7.41 2.98
CA LEU A 24 1.49 -7.17 2.26
C LEU A 24 1.25 -6.71 0.82
N LEU A 25 0.25 -7.29 0.14
CA LEU A 25 -0.12 -6.88 -1.21
C LEU A 25 -0.58 -5.42 -1.23
N LEU A 26 -1.49 -5.03 -0.33
CA LEU A 26 -1.98 -3.66 -0.23
C LEU A 26 -0.86 -2.68 0.12
N GLY A 27 0.00 -3.03 1.08
CA GLY A 27 1.17 -2.22 1.43
C GLY A 27 2.13 -2.05 0.25
N GLY A 28 2.41 -3.15 -0.47
CA GLY A 28 3.28 -3.15 -1.64
C GLY A 28 2.74 -2.29 -2.78
N ILE A 29 1.44 -2.45 -3.12
CA ILE A 29 0.79 -1.63 -4.16
C ILE A 29 0.80 -0.16 -3.77
N THR A 30 0.49 0.17 -2.51
CA THR A 30 0.50 1.56 -2.02
C THR A 30 1.87 2.20 -2.20
N LEU A 31 2.94 1.51 -1.80
CA LEU A 31 4.31 2.00 -1.97
C LEU A 31 4.67 2.16 -3.46
N ALA A 32 4.33 1.19 -4.29
CA ALA A 32 4.58 1.25 -5.73
C ALA A 32 3.89 2.46 -6.37
N LEU A 33 2.62 2.69 -6.03
CA LEU A 33 1.86 3.84 -6.53
C LEU A 33 2.42 5.17 -6.02
N MET A 34 2.85 5.26 -4.76
CA MET A 34 3.50 6.47 -4.24
C MET A 34 4.80 6.79 -5.00
N VAL A 35 5.65 5.78 -5.23
CA VAL A 35 6.91 5.96 -5.95
C VAL A 35 6.65 6.33 -7.41
N LEU A 36 5.81 5.57 -8.11
CA LEU A 36 5.47 5.85 -9.51
C LEU A 36 4.79 7.21 -9.67
N GLY A 37 3.84 7.54 -8.79
CA GLY A 37 3.17 8.83 -8.79
C GLY A 37 4.13 9.99 -8.55
N GLY A 38 5.10 9.84 -7.65
CA GLY A 38 6.14 10.84 -7.41
C GLY A 38 7.05 11.07 -8.63
N ILE A 39 7.49 9.99 -9.28
CA ILE A 39 8.32 10.07 -10.49
C ILE A 39 7.53 10.72 -11.64
N LEU A 40 6.32 10.26 -11.89
CA LEU A 40 5.47 10.81 -12.95
C LEU A 40 5.16 12.29 -12.67
N GLY A 41 4.81 12.65 -11.43
CA GLY A 41 4.56 14.02 -11.03
C GLY A 41 5.79 14.93 -11.23
N PHE A 42 6.99 14.43 -10.93
CA PHE A 42 8.24 15.14 -11.16
C PHE A 42 8.51 15.39 -12.65
N GLU A 43 8.33 14.36 -13.49
CA GLU A 43 8.51 14.50 -14.95
C GLU A 43 7.44 15.40 -15.58
N PHE A 44 6.18 15.32 -15.13
CA PHE A 44 5.14 16.27 -15.54
C PHE A 44 5.49 17.71 -15.19
N GLY A 45 5.98 17.96 -13.98
CA GLY A 45 6.43 19.28 -13.54
C GLY A 45 7.62 19.81 -14.35
N LYS A 46 8.54 18.93 -14.77
CA LYS A 46 9.64 19.28 -15.69
C LYS A 46 9.16 19.58 -17.10
N SER A 47 8.16 18.86 -17.61
CA SER A 47 7.67 19.05 -18.98
C SER A 47 6.82 20.31 -19.16
N VAL A 48 6.21 20.83 -18.09
CA VAL A 48 5.37 22.05 -18.11
C VAL A 48 6.20 23.33 -18.00
N ARG A 49 7.46 23.24 -17.53
CA ARG A 49 8.37 24.37 -17.32
C ARG A 49 9.34 24.53 -18.48
#